data_AF-A0A7S1NNX3-F1
#
_entry.id   AF-A0A7S1NNX3-F1
#
_cell.length_a   1.000
_cell.length_b   1.000
_cell.length_c   1.000
_cell.angle_alpha   90.00
_cell.angle_beta   90.00
_cell.angle_gamma   90.00
#
_symmetry.space_group_name_H-M   'P 1'
#
loop_
_entity.id
_entity.type
_entity.pdbx_description
1 polymer ?
#
loop_
_entity_poly.entity_id
_entity_poly.type
_entity_poly.pdbx_seq_one_letter_code
_entity_poly.pdbx_strand_id
1 'polypeptide(L)'
;AYIQHLTTHMPSKLDSFGECARTKQDKAFVRRYGPGFKEVKYARMKQYKFVLVFQNADCDYWVDDQLSQAFDAGAVPVFMGTSLVEHLLPGRLRSGVILVRDFPSPQALAAHLLFLDGNEAAYNVYHAWRTAGVGDYSTSLVARAWDP
;
A
#
# COMPACT_ATOMS: atom_id res chain seq x y z
N ALA A 1 -1.25 -3.12 17.43
CA ALA A 1 0.02 -3.88 17.60
C ALA A 1 1.00 -3.63 16.44
N TYR A 2 0.72 -4.09 15.21
CA TYR A 2 1.73 -4.07 14.14
C TYR A 2 2.24 -2.66 13.75
N ILE A 3 1.34 -1.70 13.49
CA ILE A 3 1.74 -0.32 13.13
C ILE A 3 2.60 0.32 14.23
N GLN A 4 2.28 0.08 15.51
CA GLN A 4 3.07 0.62 16.62
C GLN A 4 4.50 0.07 16.61
N HIS A 5 4.67 -1.24 16.41
CA HIS A 5 6.00 -1.84 16.27
C HIS A 5 6.73 -1.34 15.02
N LEU A 6 6.02 -1.14 13.91
CA LEU A 6 6.63 -0.58 12.71
C LEU A 6 7.15 0.85 12.95
N THR A 7 6.38 1.67 13.67
CA THR A 7 6.77 3.04 14.04
C THR A 7 8.01 3.09 14.93
N THR A 8 8.25 2.09 15.81
CA THR A 8 9.46 2.09 16.65
C THR A 8 10.75 1.91 15.83
N HIS A 9 10.67 1.24 14.68
CA HIS A 9 11.81 1.01 13.79
C HIS A 9 12.00 2.09 12.71
N MET A 10 11.00 2.94 12.50
CA MET A 10 11.06 4.07 11.56
C MET A 10 10.51 5.35 12.20
N PRO A 11 11.10 5.80 13.33
CA PRO A 11 10.63 7.02 13.99
C PRO A 11 10.75 8.20 13.04
N SER A 12 9.74 9.08 13.03
CA SER A 12 9.67 10.28 12.17
C SER A 12 9.60 10.04 10.66
N LYS A 13 9.57 8.79 10.20
CA LYS A 13 9.45 8.39 8.79
C LYS A 13 8.09 7.76 8.44
N LEU A 14 7.22 7.58 9.44
CA LEU A 14 5.88 7.04 9.30
C LEU A 14 4.84 8.02 9.88
N ASP A 15 4.02 8.58 8.99
CA ASP A 15 2.87 9.40 9.36
C ASP A 15 1.57 8.58 9.29
N SER A 16 0.83 8.57 10.40
CA SER A 16 -0.54 8.05 10.51
C SER A 16 -1.45 9.18 10.96
N PHE A 17 -2.49 9.43 10.17
CA PHE A 17 -3.44 10.53 10.36
C PHE A 17 -4.75 10.09 11.00
N GLY A 18 -5.08 8.80 10.87
CA GLY A 18 -6.29 8.22 11.45
C GLY A 18 -6.21 8.10 12.97
N GLU A 19 -7.30 7.64 13.57
CA GLU A 19 -7.38 7.46 15.03
C GLU A 19 -6.44 6.35 15.53
N CYS A 20 -6.09 5.39 14.68
CA CYS A 20 -5.12 4.33 14.98
C CYS A 20 -3.68 4.86 14.97
N ALA A 21 -2.97 4.72 16.10
CA ALA A 21 -1.59 5.17 16.35
C ALA A 21 -1.35 6.70 16.26
N ARG A 22 -1.99 7.38 15.31
CA ARG A 22 -2.02 8.84 15.11
C ARG A 22 -0.67 9.52 15.34
N THR A 23 0.34 9.13 14.57
CA THR A 23 1.71 9.66 14.70
C THR A 23 1.82 11.10 14.19
N LYS A 24 0.89 11.55 13.34
CA LYS A 24 0.85 12.92 12.82
C LYS A 24 -0.44 13.63 13.24
N GLN A 25 -0.28 14.77 13.91
CA GLN A 25 -1.39 15.71 14.10
C GLN A 25 -1.50 16.63 12.89
N ASP A 26 -2.57 16.48 12.14
CA ASP A 26 -2.91 17.35 11.02
C ASP A 26 -4.35 17.85 11.21
N LYS A 27 -4.50 19.15 11.48
CA LYS A 27 -5.82 19.77 11.67
C LYS A 27 -6.64 19.81 10.37
N ALA A 28 -5.99 19.74 9.21
CA ALA A 28 -6.66 19.66 7.93
C ALA A 28 -7.18 18.25 7.63
N PHE A 29 -6.66 17.21 8.31
CA PHE A 29 -7.15 15.85 8.13
C PHE A 29 -8.50 15.66 8.82
N VAL A 30 -9.55 15.54 8.02
CA VAL A 30 -10.93 15.41 8.50
C VAL A 30 -11.23 13.98 8.94
N ARG A 31 -12.29 13.84 9.74
CA ARG A 31 -12.76 12.53 10.22
C ARG A 31 -13.14 11.63 9.04
N ARG A 32 -12.89 10.31 9.20
CA ARG A 32 -13.34 9.29 8.25
C ARG A 32 -14.84 9.46 7.95
N TYR A 33 -15.20 9.45 6.66
CA TYR A 33 -16.55 9.68 6.15
C TYR A 33 -17.14 11.09 6.38
N GLY A 34 -16.36 12.04 6.90
CA GLY A 34 -16.77 13.44 6.94
C GLY A 34 -16.68 14.12 5.57
N PRO A 35 -17.27 15.33 5.40
CA PRO A 35 -17.12 16.13 4.20
C PRO A 35 -15.64 16.38 3.87
N GLY A 36 -15.24 16.19 2.61
CA GLY A 36 -13.85 16.41 2.17
C GLY A 36 -12.86 15.28 2.51
N PHE A 37 -13.32 14.18 3.14
CA PHE A 37 -12.41 13.12 3.60
C PHE A 37 -11.65 12.46 2.45
N LYS A 38 -12.33 12.16 1.33
CA LYS A 38 -11.70 11.48 0.20
C LYS A 38 -10.62 12.35 -0.43
N GLU A 39 -10.90 13.63 -0.58
CA GLU A 39 -10.03 14.63 -1.19
C GLU A 39 -8.78 14.84 -0.34
N VAL A 40 -8.94 15.05 0.97
CA VAL A 40 -7.81 15.24 1.88
C VAL A 40 -6.98 13.95 2.02
N LYS A 41 -7.63 12.79 2.10
CA LYS A 41 -6.94 11.49 2.13
C LYS A 41 -6.07 11.31 0.89
N TYR A 42 -6.63 11.50 -0.30
CA TYR A 42 -5.87 11.37 -1.55
C TYR A 42 -4.75 12.41 -1.68
N ALA A 43 -5.01 13.66 -1.28
CA ALA A 43 -4.02 14.72 -1.31
C ALA A 43 -2.81 14.38 -0.42
N ARG A 44 -3.03 13.75 0.74
CA ARG A 44 -1.95 13.25 1.60
C ARG A 44 -1.24 12.07 0.98
N MET A 45 -1.96 11.07 0.47
CA MET A 45 -1.34 9.87 -0.14
C MET A 45 -0.33 10.23 -1.25
N LYS A 46 -0.63 11.25 -2.06
CA LYS A 46 0.27 11.74 -3.13
C LYS A 46 1.60 12.31 -2.64
N GLN A 47 1.74 12.60 -1.35
CA GLN A 47 2.96 13.17 -0.75
C GLN A 47 3.91 12.09 -0.20
N TYR A 48 3.53 10.81 -0.26
CA TYR A 48 4.33 9.71 0.29
C TYR A 48 4.77 8.73 -0.79
N LYS A 49 5.97 8.18 -0.63
CA LYS A 49 6.48 7.07 -1.45
C LYS A 49 5.70 5.77 -1.21
N PHE A 50 5.30 5.54 0.04
CA PHE A 50 4.61 4.32 0.45
C PHE A 50 3.27 4.64 1.10
N VAL A 51 2.27 3.79 0.82
CA VAL A 51 0.99 3.82 1.53
C VAL A 51 0.77 2.47 2.19
N LEU A 52 0.53 2.46 3.50
CA LEU A 52 0.16 1.25 4.22
C LEU A 52 -1.28 0.86 3.86
N VAL A 53 -1.45 -0.29 3.22
CA VAL A 53 -2.75 -0.86 2.83
C VAL A 53 -2.99 -2.10 3.69
N PHE A 54 -3.36 -1.87 4.95
CA PHE A 54 -3.61 -2.94 5.91
C PHE A 54 -5.11 -3.20 5.97
N GLN A 55 -5.52 -4.37 5.47
CA GLN A 55 -6.91 -4.79 5.49
C GLN A 55 -7.38 -5.05 6.92
N ASN A 56 -8.66 -4.80 7.18
CA ASN A 56 -9.25 -5.02 8.52
C ASN A 56 -9.41 -6.52 8.84
N ALA A 57 -9.33 -7.38 7.83
CA ALA A 57 -9.42 -8.82 7.96
C ALA A 57 -8.47 -9.48 6.94
N ASP A 58 -7.86 -10.59 7.37
CA ASP A 58 -7.12 -11.49 6.48
C ASP A 58 -8.06 -12.62 6.05
N CYS A 59 -8.83 -12.36 5.00
CA CYS A 59 -9.81 -13.29 4.43
C CYS A 59 -9.59 -13.43 2.94
N ASP A 60 -9.73 -14.64 2.42
CA ASP A 60 -9.65 -14.90 0.99
C ASP A 60 -10.60 -14.00 0.20
N TYR A 61 -10.09 -13.46 -0.91
CA TYR A 61 -10.82 -12.53 -1.79
C TYR A 61 -11.19 -11.17 -1.17
N TRP A 62 -10.82 -10.89 0.08
CA TRP A 62 -11.02 -9.58 0.70
C TRP A 62 -9.88 -8.60 0.34
N VAL A 63 -10.13 -7.78 -0.68
CA VAL A 63 -9.27 -6.64 -1.06
C VAL A 63 -10.18 -5.46 -1.38
N ASP A 64 -9.98 -4.32 -0.70
CA ASP A 64 -10.77 -3.11 -0.91
C ASP A 64 -10.09 -2.09 -1.84
N ASP A 65 -10.74 -0.94 -2.00
CA ASP A 65 -10.29 0.14 -2.88
C ASP A 65 -9.01 0.85 -2.38
N GLN A 66 -8.51 0.58 -1.18
CA GLN A 66 -7.30 1.23 -0.68
C GLN A 66 -6.06 0.87 -1.51
N LEU A 67 -6.04 -0.35 -2.09
CA LEU A 67 -4.94 -0.79 -2.94
C LEU A 67 -4.88 0.01 -4.24
N SER A 68 -6.01 0.19 -4.92
CA SER A 68 -6.08 1.03 -6.13
C SER A 68 -5.80 2.49 -5.82
N GLN A 69 -6.33 3.02 -4.70
CA GLN A 69 -6.05 4.39 -4.27
C GLN A 69 -4.56 4.67 -4.09
N ALA A 70 -3.80 3.72 -3.52
CA ALA A 70 -2.35 3.84 -3.37
C ALA A 70 -1.64 3.93 -4.73
N PHE A 71 -2.02 3.05 -5.67
CA PHE A 71 -1.49 3.10 -7.03
C PHE A 71 -1.83 4.41 -7.75
N ASP A 72 -3.07 4.88 -7.65
CA ASP A 72 -3.53 6.13 -8.28
C ASP A 72 -2.84 7.36 -7.68
N ALA A 73 -2.52 7.32 -6.39
CA ALA A 73 -1.76 8.36 -5.71
C ALA A 73 -0.27 8.41 -6.12
N GLY A 74 0.20 7.44 -6.92
CA GLY A 74 1.60 7.36 -7.35
C GLY A 74 2.53 6.73 -6.29
N ALA A 75 1.98 6.14 -5.24
CA ALA A 75 2.74 5.48 -4.19
C ALA A 75 2.88 3.97 -4.46
N VAL A 76 3.84 3.33 -3.78
CA VAL A 76 3.95 1.87 -3.67
C VAL A 76 3.12 1.40 -2.47
N PRO A 77 2.08 0.57 -2.66
CA PRO A 77 1.33 0.00 -1.56
C PRO A 77 2.15 -1.02 -0.77
N VAL A 78 2.08 -0.92 0.55
CA VAL A 78 2.59 -1.91 1.51
C VAL A 78 1.40 -2.67 2.05
N PHE A 79 1.15 -3.85 1.50
CA PHE A 79 -0.09 -4.59 1.67
C PHE A 79 -0.01 -5.65 2.77
N MET A 80 -0.99 -5.64 3.67
CA MET A 80 -1.23 -6.68 4.66
C MET A 80 -2.68 -7.13 4.56
N GLY A 81 -2.90 -8.41 4.34
CA GLY A 81 -4.21 -9.02 4.10
C GLY A 81 -4.02 -10.35 3.37
N THR A 82 -5.02 -10.75 2.58
CA THR A 82 -5.07 -12.06 1.92
C THR A 82 -3.78 -12.45 1.18
N SER A 83 -3.41 -13.72 1.32
CA SER A 83 -2.35 -14.36 0.53
C SER A 83 -2.67 -14.33 -0.98
N LEU A 84 -3.95 -14.38 -1.34
CA LEU A 84 -4.41 -14.42 -2.72
C LEU A 84 -4.23 -13.10 -3.49
N VAL A 85 -3.82 -12.00 -2.85
CA VAL A 85 -3.66 -10.68 -3.51
C VAL A 85 -2.79 -10.75 -4.77
N GLU A 86 -1.77 -11.60 -4.79
CA GLU A 86 -0.91 -11.80 -5.97
C GLU A 86 -1.67 -12.43 -7.13
N HIS A 87 -2.65 -13.28 -6.87
CA HIS A 87 -3.50 -13.87 -7.90
C HIS A 87 -4.64 -12.94 -8.33
N LEU A 88 -5.05 -12.01 -7.45
CA LEU A 88 -6.05 -10.99 -7.75
C LEU A 88 -5.48 -9.86 -8.63
N LEU A 89 -4.19 -9.53 -8.48
CA LEU A 89 -3.53 -8.50 -9.27
C LEU A 89 -3.19 -8.98 -10.70
N PRO A 90 -3.43 -8.16 -11.73
CA PRO A 90 -3.13 -8.50 -13.12
C PRO A 90 -1.64 -8.37 -13.44
N GLY A 91 -1.11 -9.38 -14.13
CA GLY A 91 0.21 -9.38 -14.75
C GLY A 91 1.32 -8.70 -13.93
N ARG A 92 1.93 -7.65 -14.50
CA ARG A 92 3.05 -6.92 -13.89
C ARG A 92 2.66 -6.04 -12.70
N LEU A 93 1.36 -5.80 -12.47
CA LEU A 93 0.94 -5.02 -11.29
C LEU A 93 1.28 -5.74 -9.98
N ARG A 94 1.44 -7.07 -10.02
CA ARG A 94 1.91 -7.90 -8.90
C ARG A 94 3.24 -7.44 -8.34
N SER A 95 4.18 -7.04 -9.20
CA SER A 95 5.49 -6.54 -8.76
C SER A 95 5.48 -5.09 -8.27
N GLY A 96 4.32 -4.42 -8.34
CA GLY A 96 4.13 -3.05 -7.86
C GLY A 96 3.74 -2.95 -6.39
N VAL A 97 3.68 -4.07 -5.65
CA VAL A 97 3.23 -4.14 -4.25
C VAL A 97 4.34 -4.71 -3.37
N ILE A 98 4.47 -4.17 -2.16
CA ILE A 98 5.29 -4.76 -1.10
C ILE A 98 4.36 -5.56 -0.19
N LEU A 99 4.58 -6.87 -0.09
CA LEU A 99 3.74 -7.76 0.72
C LEU A 99 4.36 -7.89 2.11
N VAL A 100 3.61 -7.51 3.15
CA VAL A 100 4.12 -7.55 4.53
C VAL A 100 4.50 -8.96 4.98
N ARG A 101 3.80 -9.98 4.47
CA ARG A 101 4.06 -11.39 4.77
C ARG A 101 5.44 -11.89 4.32
N ASP A 102 6.10 -11.19 3.39
CA ASP A 102 7.43 -11.57 2.90
C ASP A 102 8.54 -11.20 3.90
N PHE A 103 8.19 -10.48 4.97
CA PHE A 103 9.12 -10.03 5.99
C PHE A 103 8.88 -10.79 7.31
N PRO A 104 9.93 -11.32 7.95
CA PRO A 104 9.79 -12.09 9.18
C PRO A 104 9.43 -11.23 10.40
N SER A 105 9.51 -9.90 10.29
CA SER A 105 9.18 -8.98 11.39
C SER A 105 8.90 -7.55 10.89
N PRO A 106 8.23 -6.69 11.71
CA PRO A 106 8.13 -5.26 11.44
C PRO A 106 9.48 -4.56 11.27
N GLN A 107 10.53 -5.02 11.98
CA GLN A 107 11.89 -4.49 11.84
C GLN A 107 12.47 -4.77 10.45
N ALA A 108 12.27 -5.99 9.93
CA ALA A 108 12.73 -6.35 8.60
C ALA A 108 12.00 -5.54 7.50
N LEU A 109 10.68 -5.38 7.63
CA LEU A 109 9.91 -4.50 6.75
C LEU A 109 10.42 -3.05 6.83
N ALA A 110 10.64 -2.52 8.03
CA ALA A 110 11.18 -1.18 8.22
C ALA A 110 12.54 -0.99 7.53
N ALA A 111 13.46 -1.94 7.69
CA ALA A 111 14.77 -1.90 7.05
C ALA A 111 14.65 -1.85 5.52
N HIS A 112 13.74 -2.64 4.94
CA HIS A 112 13.47 -2.64 3.50
C HIS A 112 12.90 -1.30 3.01
N LEU A 113 11.91 -0.75 3.71
CA LEU A 113 11.31 0.54 3.35
C LEU A 113 12.31 1.69 3.45
N LEU A 114 13.18 1.69 4.47
CA LEU A 114 14.25 2.69 4.61
C LEU A 114 15.31 2.55 3.51
N PHE A 115 15.66 1.31 3.14
CA PHE A 115 16.56 1.06 2.01
C PHE A 115 15.98 1.64 0.71
N LEU A 116 14.70 1.38 0.42
CA LEU A 116 14.02 1.93 -0.76
C LEU A 116 13.87 3.45 -0.70
N ASP A 117 13.64 4.04 0.48
CA ASP A 117 13.60 5.50 0.64
C ASP A 117 14.94 6.15 0.22
N GLY A 118 16.07 5.51 0.53
CA GLY A 118 17.41 5.97 0.16
C GLY A 118 17.89 5.53 -1.23
N ASN A 119 17.16 4.64 -1.93
CA ASN A 119 17.60 4.05 -3.19
C ASN A 119 16.51 4.18 -4.27
N GLU A 120 16.60 5.27 -5.03
CA GLU A 120 15.63 5.59 -6.08
C GLU A 120 15.56 4.54 -7.19
N ALA A 121 16.68 3.95 -7.58
CA ALA A 121 16.70 2.90 -8.61
C ALA A 121 15.92 1.67 -8.14
N ALA A 122 16.15 1.22 -6.90
CA ALA A 122 15.42 0.09 -6.32
C ALA A 122 13.93 0.41 -6.12
N TYR A 123 13.61 1.61 -5.66
CA TYR A 123 12.22 2.07 -5.53
C TYR A 123 11.48 2.09 -6.88
N ASN A 124 12.12 2.60 -7.92
CA ASN A 124 11.51 2.73 -9.25
C ASN A 124 11.21 1.38 -9.94
N VAL A 125 11.81 0.27 -9.48
CA VAL A 125 11.43 -1.09 -9.96
C VAL A 125 9.94 -1.37 -9.70
N TYR A 126 9.39 -0.93 -8.57
CA TYR A 126 7.96 -1.09 -8.25
C TYR A 126 7.04 -0.27 -9.17
N HIS A 127 7.59 0.69 -9.93
CA HIS A 127 6.86 1.52 -10.87
C HIS A 127 6.99 1.06 -12.33
N ALA A 128 7.77 0.01 -12.62
CA ALA A 128 8.05 -0.44 -13.99
C ALA A 128 6.79 -0.78 -14.81
N TRP A 129 5.72 -1.24 -14.16
CA TRP A 129 4.44 -1.54 -14.82
C TRP A 129 3.74 -0.29 -15.40
N ARG A 130 4.07 0.92 -14.92
CA ARG A 130 3.43 2.16 -15.37
C ARG A 130 3.80 2.52 -16.81
N THR A 131 5.03 2.19 -17.22
CA THR A 131 5.51 2.45 -18.58
C THR A 131 5.39 1.22 -19.47
N ALA A 132 5.61 0.03 -18.92
CA ALA A 132 5.52 -1.21 -19.69
C ALA A 132 4.10 -1.77 -19.81
N GLY A 133 3.12 -1.18 -19.12
CA GLY A 133 1.78 -1.71 -18.96
C GLY A 133 1.72 -2.90 -17.99
N VAL A 134 0.50 -3.32 -17.65
CA VAL A 134 0.26 -4.49 -16.78
C VAL A 134 0.49 -5.82 -17.51
N GLY A 135 0.61 -5.81 -18.84
CA GLY A 135 0.74 -7.03 -19.64
C GLY A 135 -0.56 -7.83 -19.70
N ASP A 136 -0.46 -9.16 -19.74
CA ASP A 136 -1.62 -10.05 -19.81
C ASP A 136 -2.41 -10.06 -18.49
N TYR A 137 -3.54 -9.36 -18.50
CA TYR A 137 -4.44 -9.23 -17.35
C TYR A 137 -5.32 -10.46 -17.14
N SER A 138 -5.54 -11.29 -18.18
CA SER A 138 -6.40 -12.48 -18.15
C SER A 138 -5.91 -13.53 -17.14
N THR A 139 -4.64 -13.46 -16.76
CA THR A 139 -4.02 -14.34 -15.78
C THR A 139 -4.48 -14.10 -14.34
N SER A 140 -5.16 -12.98 -14.04
CA SER A 140 -5.70 -12.71 -12.70
C SER A 140 -7.03 -13.43 -12.44
N LEU A 141 -7.30 -13.77 -11.17
CA LEU A 141 -8.57 -14.41 -10.79
C LEU A 141 -9.77 -13.50 -11.08
N VAL A 142 -9.61 -12.19 -10.95
CA VAL A 142 -10.66 -11.21 -11.25
C VAL A 142 -10.99 -11.22 -12.74
N ALA A 143 -9.97 -11.19 -13.61
CA ALA A 143 -10.17 -11.21 -15.05
C ALA A 143 -10.86 -12.50 -15.52
N ARG A 144 -10.41 -13.66 -15.05
CA ARG A 144 -11.04 -14.95 -15.38
C ARG A 144 -12.49 -15.05 -14.93
N ALA A 145 -12.85 -14.36 -13.85
CA ALA A 145 -14.22 -14.34 -13.36
C ALA A 145 -15.13 -13.40 -14.17
N TRP A 146 -14.57 -12.34 -14.77
CA TRP A 146 -15.33 -11.29 -15.46
C TRP A 146 -15.37 -11.46 -16.98
N ASP A 147 -14.39 -12.17 -17.54
CA ASP A 147 -14.25 -12.47 -18.97
C ASP A 147 -13.97 -13.99 -19.14
N PRO A 148 -15.00 -14.84 -18.94
CA PRO A 148 -14.87 -16.30 -18.87
C PRO A 148 -14.64 -16.98 -20.22
#